data_AF-L8JSS0-F1
#
_entry.id   AF-L8JSS0-F1
#
_cell.length_a   1.000
_cell.length_b   1.000
_cell.length_c   1.000
_cell.angle_alpha   90.00
_cell.angle_beta   90.00
_cell.angle_gamma   90.00
#
_symmetry.space_group_name_H-M   'P 1'
#
loop_
_entity.id
_entity.type
_entity.pdbx_description
1 polymer ?
#
loop_
_entity_poly.entity_id
_entity_poly.type
_entity_poly.pdbx_seq_one_letter_code
_entity_poly.pdbx_strand_id
1 'polypeptide(L)'
;MISVTSATDRYIVQPTLLNKHRKTLEWLSSAVLWKHELAFFQKLLDQYAQKFSAAEDKQKIEYFQNIILYYRGELINELTGKLRLHEKKLADMLERKDESKIEYFREHDAIMNELESFSRQFIQYKEEFFEFIEKAM
;
A
#
# COMPACT_ATOMS: atom_id res chain seq x y z
N MET A 1 -25.53 9.59 14.77
CA MET A 1 -25.13 10.95 14.31
C MET A 1 -24.58 11.68 15.51
N ILE A 2 -23.29 12.03 15.52
CA ILE A 2 -22.71 12.80 16.62
C ILE A 2 -22.60 14.24 16.13
N SER A 3 -23.31 15.13 16.82
CA SER A 3 -23.46 16.55 16.49
C SER A 3 -22.14 17.29 16.68
N VAL A 4 -21.72 18.03 15.65
CA VAL A 4 -20.48 18.83 15.65
C VAL A 4 -20.81 20.28 15.97
N THR A 5 -21.30 20.57 17.17
CA THR A 5 -21.38 21.94 17.72
C THR A 5 -21.66 21.86 19.22
N SER A 6 -20.64 21.59 20.01
CA SER A 6 -20.67 21.83 21.45
C SER A 6 -19.33 22.40 21.86
N ALA A 7 -19.36 23.68 22.23
CA ALA A 7 -18.23 24.44 22.70
C ALA A 7 -17.62 23.77 23.95
N THR A 8 -16.43 23.21 23.77
CA THR A 8 -15.46 23.02 24.85
C THR A 8 -14.13 23.56 24.36
N ASP A 9 -13.64 24.60 25.05
CA ASP A 9 -12.36 25.32 24.86
C ASP A 9 -11.09 24.45 25.01
N ARG A 10 -11.13 23.16 24.65
CA ARG A 10 -9.99 22.21 24.81
C ARG A 10 -9.75 21.27 23.62
N TYR A 11 -10.44 21.48 22.50
CA TYR A 11 -10.12 20.82 21.24
C TYR A 11 -9.69 21.88 20.23
N ILE A 12 -8.40 22.24 20.24
CA ILE A 12 -7.77 22.63 18.99
C ILE A 12 -7.81 21.34 18.15
N VAL A 13 -8.84 21.20 17.33
CA VAL A 13 -8.92 20.16 16.33
C VAL A 13 -7.64 20.32 15.51
N GLN A 14 -6.78 19.30 15.46
CA GLN A 14 -5.52 19.30 14.72
C GLN A 14 -5.80 18.76 13.31
N PRO A 15 -6.38 19.55 12.39
CA PRO A 15 -7.05 19.01 11.21
C PRO A 15 -6.02 18.42 10.24
N THR A 16 -4.80 18.98 10.27
CA THR A 16 -3.64 18.50 9.53
C THR A 16 -3.23 17.10 9.98
N LEU A 17 -3.12 16.85 11.28
CA LEU A 17 -2.77 15.53 11.81
C LEU A 17 -3.88 14.50 11.52
N LEU A 18 -5.14 14.89 11.65
CA LEU A 18 -6.28 14.03 11.30
C LEU A 18 -6.32 13.67 9.82
N ASN A 19 -6.00 14.61 8.92
CA ASN A 19 -5.93 14.31 7.49
C ASN A 19 -4.77 13.34 7.18
N LYS A 20 -3.61 13.52 7.82
CA LYS A 20 -2.47 12.61 7.68
C LYS A 20 -2.79 11.21 8.22
N HIS A 21 -3.49 11.12 9.35
CA HIS A 21 -4.00 9.86 9.90
C HIS A 21 -4.88 9.13 8.87
N ARG A 22 -5.90 9.82 8.34
CA ARG A 22 -6.80 9.25 7.33
C ARG A 22 -6.04 8.73 6.10
N LYS A 23 -5.11 9.53 5.55
CA LYS A 23 -4.30 9.12 4.38
C LYS A 23 -3.47 7.87 4.68
N THR A 24 -2.91 7.77 5.89
CA THR A 24 -2.12 6.61 6.31
C THR A 24 -3.00 5.36 6.46
N LEU A 25 -4.22 5.49 6.99
CA LEU A 25 -5.20 4.40 7.06
C LEU A 25 -5.66 3.92 5.67
N GLU A 26 -5.84 4.85 4.72
CA GLU A 26 -6.15 4.52 3.34
C GLU A 26 -5.06 3.63 2.74
N TRP A 27 -3.79 4.02 2.89
CA TRP A 27 -2.67 3.21 2.40
C TRP A 27 -2.49 1.88 3.12
N LEU A 28 -2.75 1.80 4.43
CA LEU A 28 -2.77 0.52 5.14
C LEU A 28 -3.84 -0.41 4.57
N SER A 29 -5.01 0.13 4.20
CA SER A 29 -6.08 -0.63 3.55
C SER A 29 -5.68 -1.07 2.14
N SER A 30 -5.06 -0.19 1.35
CA SER A 30 -4.51 -0.52 0.03
C SER A 30 -3.45 -1.62 0.11
N ALA A 31 -2.56 -1.59 1.12
CA ALA A 31 -1.56 -2.62 1.31
C ALA A 31 -2.16 -4.01 1.60
N VAL A 32 -3.28 -4.06 2.33
CA VAL A 32 -4.05 -5.29 2.52
C VAL A 32 -4.64 -5.77 1.18
N LEU A 33 -5.25 -4.86 0.41
CA LEU A 33 -5.80 -5.18 -0.91
C LEU A 33 -4.73 -5.74 -1.86
N TRP A 34 -3.56 -5.10 -1.95
CA TRP A 34 -2.45 -5.57 -2.80
C TRP A 34 -2.00 -6.98 -2.44
N LYS A 35 -1.97 -7.34 -1.14
CA LYS A 35 -1.66 -8.72 -0.73
C LYS A 35 -2.70 -9.73 -1.22
N HIS A 36 -3.97 -9.36 -1.17
CA HIS A 36 -5.04 -10.22 -1.69
C HIS A 36 -4.97 -10.34 -3.20
N GLU A 37 -4.72 -9.25 -3.92
CA GLU A 37 -4.53 -9.25 -5.38
C GLU A 37 -3.33 -10.11 -5.79
N LEU A 38 -2.18 -9.99 -5.13
CA LEU A 38 -1.01 -10.85 -5.40
C LEU A 38 -1.29 -12.32 -5.15
N ALA A 39 -2.02 -12.65 -4.09
CA ALA A 39 -2.44 -14.04 -3.83
C ALA A 39 -3.39 -14.57 -4.90
N PHE A 40 -4.25 -13.70 -5.45
CA PHE A 40 -5.09 -14.03 -6.59
C PHE A 40 -4.28 -14.22 -7.88
N PHE A 41 -3.32 -13.33 -8.17
CA PHE A 41 -2.44 -13.46 -9.32
C PHE A 41 -1.63 -14.75 -9.27
N GLN A 42 -1.12 -15.15 -8.10
CA GLN A 42 -0.44 -16.44 -7.96
C GLN A 42 -1.36 -17.60 -8.39
N LYS A 43 -2.61 -17.62 -7.92
CA LYS A 43 -3.58 -18.67 -8.28
C LYS A 43 -3.86 -18.70 -9.78
N LEU A 44 -4.02 -17.54 -10.42
CA LEU A 44 -4.19 -17.46 -11.86
C LEU A 44 -2.96 -17.98 -12.58
N LEU A 45 -1.77 -17.56 -12.17
CA LEU A 45 -0.53 -18.00 -12.78
C LEU A 45 -0.38 -19.52 -12.68
N ASP A 46 -0.63 -20.11 -11.51
CA ASP A 46 -0.58 -21.55 -11.28
C ASP A 46 -1.59 -22.31 -12.16
N GLN A 47 -2.79 -21.75 -12.36
CA GLN A 47 -3.85 -22.34 -13.18
C GLN A 47 -3.53 -22.33 -14.68
N TYR A 48 -2.96 -21.23 -15.19
CA TYR A 48 -2.77 -21.02 -16.62
C TYR A 48 -1.33 -21.31 -17.09
N ALA A 49 -0.34 -21.40 -16.19
CA ALA A 49 1.06 -21.64 -16.53
C ALA A 49 1.29 -22.86 -17.43
N GLN A 50 0.52 -23.94 -17.22
CA GLN A 50 0.67 -25.19 -17.99
C GLN A 50 0.24 -25.06 -19.46
N LYS A 51 -0.56 -24.05 -19.79
CA LYS A 51 -1.02 -23.81 -21.17
C LYS A 51 0.04 -23.11 -22.03
N PHE A 52 1.08 -22.56 -21.41
CA PHE A 52 2.20 -21.93 -22.10
C PHE A 52 3.31 -22.94 -22.36
N SER A 53 3.69 -23.11 -23.63
CA SER A 53 4.71 -24.08 -24.05
C SER A 53 5.98 -23.44 -24.61
N ALA A 54 5.90 -22.20 -25.10
CA ALA A 54 7.03 -21.48 -25.67
C ALA A 54 8.05 -21.12 -24.58
N ALA A 55 9.33 -21.12 -24.93
CA ALA A 55 10.42 -20.78 -24.01
C ALA A 55 10.29 -19.34 -23.47
N GLU A 56 9.85 -18.41 -24.31
CA GLU A 56 9.62 -17.00 -23.95
C GLU A 56 8.51 -16.86 -22.90
N ASP A 57 7.44 -17.65 -23.00
CA ASP A 57 6.36 -17.63 -22.02
C ASP A 57 6.81 -18.19 -20.67
N LYS A 58 7.68 -19.21 -20.67
CA LYS A 58 8.26 -19.74 -19.42
C LYS A 58 9.09 -18.69 -18.69
N GLN A 59 9.89 -17.91 -19.42
CA GLN A 59 10.63 -16.78 -18.85
C GLN A 59 9.69 -15.72 -18.27
N LYS A 60 8.57 -15.43 -18.94
CA LYS A 60 7.55 -14.52 -18.40
C LYS A 60 6.88 -15.07 -17.14
N ILE A 61 6.59 -16.36 -17.08
CA ILE A 61 6.05 -17.01 -15.87
C ILE A 61 7.03 -16.83 -14.70
N GLU A 62 8.31 -17.13 -14.90
CA GLU A 62 9.34 -16.94 -13.87
C GLU A 62 9.44 -15.48 -13.42
N TYR A 63 9.39 -14.53 -14.37
CA TYR A 63 9.36 -13.10 -14.08
C TYR A 63 8.17 -12.72 -13.16
N PHE A 64 6.95 -13.15 -13.50
CA PHE A 64 5.77 -12.87 -12.68
C PHE A 64 5.86 -13.55 -11.30
N GLN A 65 6.34 -14.79 -11.22
CA GLN A 65 6.53 -15.49 -9.94
C GLN A 65 7.50 -14.73 -9.02
N ASN A 66 8.62 -14.25 -9.57
CA ASN A 66 9.62 -13.50 -8.82
C ASN A 66 9.05 -12.17 -8.30
N ILE A 67 8.29 -11.44 -9.11
CA ILE A 67 7.65 -10.20 -8.66
C ILE A 67 6.61 -10.46 -7.58
N ILE A 68 5.75 -11.48 -7.74
CA ILE A 68 4.75 -11.83 -6.74
C ILE A 68 5.42 -12.15 -5.41
N LEU A 69 6.49 -12.95 -5.44
CA LEU A 69 7.25 -13.32 -4.25
C LEU A 69 7.85 -12.08 -3.58
N TYR A 70 8.54 -11.22 -4.35
CA TYR A 70 9.17 -10.01 -3.84
C TYR A 70 8.15 -9.03 -3.24
N TYR A 71 7.08 -8.69 -3.98
CA TYR A 71 6.08 -7.74 -3.52
C TYR A 71 5.35 -8.24 -2.26
N ARG A 72 4.95 -9.51 -2.24
CA ARG A 72 4.20 -10.09 -1.13
C ARG A 72 5.07 -10.36 0.09
N GLY A 73 6.30 -10.83 -0.12
CA GLY A 73 7.22 -11.26 0.93
C GLY A 73 7.96 -10.11 1.59
N GLU A 74 8.32 -9.08 0.83
CA GLU A 74 9.25 -8.04 1.28
C GLU A 74 8.61 -6.66 1.19
N LEU A 75 8.40 -6.15 -0.04
CA LEU A 75 8.12 -4.74 -0.26
C LEU A 75 6.83 -4.26 0.44
N ILE A 76 5.72 -4.97 0.30
CA ILE A 76 4.46 -4.56 0.96
C ILE A 76 4.59 -4.68 2.49
N ASN A 77 5.34 -5.66 2.99
CA ASN A 77 5.56 -5.81 4.43
C ASN A 77 6.39 -4.65 4.99
N GLU A 78 7.43 -4.23 4.28
CA GLU A 78 8.24 -3.07 4.62
C GLU A 78 7.39 -1.79 4.64
N LEU A 79 6.64 -1.52 3.57
CA LEU A 79 5.75 -0.35 3.47
C LEU A 79 4.71 -0.33 4.60
N THR A 80 4.10 -1.48 4.88
CA THR A 80 3.15 -1.63 6.01
C THR A 80 3.83 -1.36 7.36
N GLY A 81 5.07 -1.81 7.52
CA GLY A 81 5.88 -1.56 8.72
C GLY A 81 6.14 -0.06 8.91
N LYS A 82 6.58 0.63 7.86
CA LYS A 82 6.77 2.10 7.85
C LYS A 82 5.49 2.82 8.23
N LEU A 83 4.36 2.48 7.60
CA LEU A 83 3.05 3.07 7.88
C LEU A 83 2.61 2.87 9.34
N ARG A 84 2.80 1.68 9.92
CA ARG A 84 2.43 1.39 11.31
C ARG A 84 3.31 2.15 12.31
N LEU A 85 4.61 2.25 12.03
CA LEU A 85 5.52 3.05 12.84
C LEU A 85 5.16 4.53 12.77
N HIS A 86 4.82 5.00 11.58
CA HIS A 86 4.35 6.36 11.33
C HIS A 86 3.07 6.68 12.10
N GLU A 87 2.07 5.79 12.08
CA GLU A 87 0.84 5.93 12.88
C GLU A 87 1.11 5.97 14.39
N LYS A 88 2.06 5.17 14.87
CA LYS A 88 2.43 5.21 16.29
C LYS A 88 2.99 6.60 16.67
N LYS A 89 3.87 7.17 15.85
CA LYS A 89 4.41 8.52 16.05
C LYS A 89 3.30 9.58 16.01
N LEU A 90 2.33 9.42 15.11
CA LEU A 90 1.17 10.31 14.99
C LEU A 90 0.28 10.27 16.24
N ALA A 91 0.01 9.08 16.77
CA ALA A 91 -0.76 8.90 18.00
C ALA A 91 -0.09 9.63 19.17
N ASP A 92 1.23 9.48 19.31
CA ASP A 92 2.01 10.19 20.34
C ASP A 92 1.92 11.72 20.20
N MET A 93 1.91 12.25 18.97
CA MET A 93 1.78 13.69 18.70
C MET A 93 0.37 14.21 19.02
N LEU A 94 -0.67 13.45 18.67
CA LEU A 94 -2.06 13.77 18.99
C LEU A 94 -2.30 13.78 20.50
N GLU A 95 -1.74 12.80 21.22
CA GLU A 95 -1.85 12.72 22.68
C GLU A 95 -1.14 13.91 23.37
N ARG A 96 0.07 14.24 22.91
CA ARG A 96 0.88 15.33 23.48
C ARG A 96 0.47 16.72 22.99
N LYS A 97 -0.40 16.81 21.99
CA LYS A 97 -0.79 18.05 21.31
C LYS A 97 0.41 18.84 20.78
N ASP A 98 1.43 18.13 20.29
CA ASP A 98 2.70 18.70 19.82
C ASP A 98 2.84 18.52 18.30
N GLU A 99 2.64 19.62 17.57
CA GLU A 99 2.80 19.69 16.10
C GLU A 99 4.15 20.27 15.66
N SER A 100 5.06 20.58 16.59
CA SER A 100 6.32 21.26 16.28
C SER A 100 7.35 20.37 15.56
N LYS A 101 7.08 19.07 15.45
CA LYS A 101 7.99 18.07 14.89
C LYS A 101 8.01 18.10 13.36
N ILE A 102 8.71 19.07 12.79
CA ILE A 102 8.89 19.23 11.33
C ILE A 102 9.37 17.93 10.65
N GLU A 103 10.21 17.15 11.34
CA GLU A 103 10.71 15.86 10.84
C GLU A 103 9.59 14.86 10.53
N TYR A 104 8.55 14.78 11.38
CA TYR A 104 7.41 13.89 11.16
C TYR A 104 6.66 14.24 9.87
N PHE A 105 6.50 15.53 9.55
CA PHE A 105 5.82 15.96 8.34
C PHE A 105 6.61 15.57 7.09
N ARG A 106 7.94 15.71 7.13
CA ARG A 106 8.83 15.27 6.03
C ARG A 106 8.80 13.76 5.85
N GLU A 107 8.86 13.01 6.95
CA GLU A 107 8.74 11.55 6.93
C GLU A 107 7.40 11.11 6.33
N HIS A 108 6.29 11.76 6.73
CA HIS A 108 4.98 11.47 6.15
C HIS A 108 5.00 11.66 4.64
N ASP A 109 5.46 12.81 4.15
CA ASP A 109 5.43 13.11 2.71
C ASP A 109 6.35 12.15 1.93
N ALA A 110 7.49 11.75 2.50
CA ALA A 110 8.37 10.74 1.92
C ALA A 110 7.68 9.37 1.79
N ILE A 111 7.04 8.89 2.86
CA ILE A 111 6.31 7.61 2.85
C ILE A 111 5.15 7.66 1.83
N MET A 112 4.41 8.77 1.78
CA MET A 112 3.32 8.94 0.81
C MET A 112 3.83 8.88 -0.64
N ASN A 113 4.94 9.54 -0.94
CA ASN A 113 5.54 9.52 -2.27
C ASN A 113 6.05 8.12 -2.67
N GLU A 114 6.60 7.37 -1.71
CA GLU A 114 7.02 5.98 -1.89
C GLU A 114 5.81 5.09 -2.25
N LEU A 115 4.71 5.23 -1.50
CA LEU A 115 3.46 4.49 -1.74
C LEU A 115 2.79 4.84 -3.06
N GLU A 116 2.77 6.11 -3.44
CA GLU A 116 2.23 6.55 -4.72
C GLU A 116 3.06 6.01 -5.90
N SER A 117 4.39 5.99 -5.74
CA SER A 117 5.31 5.39 -6.73
C SER A 117 5.10 3.89 -6.86
N PHE A 118 4.96 3.17 -5.74
CA PHE A 118 4.67 1.75 -5.74
C PHE A 118 3.29 1.46 -6.35
N SER A 119 2.26 2.24 -5.99
CA SER A 119 0.90 2.07 -6.52
C SER A 119 0.86 2.17 -8.04
N ARG A 120 1.62 3.10 -8.64
CA ARG A 120 1.73 3.22 -10.11
C ARG A 120 2.39 1.99 -10.74
N GLN A 121 3.49 1.53 -10.15
CA GLN A 121 4.18 0.30 -10.61
C GLN A 121 3.28 -0.93 -10.47
N PHE A 122 2.51 -1.03 -9.39
CA PHE A 122 1.59 -2.13 -9.15
C PHE A 122 0.45 -2.18 -10.17
N ILE A 123 -0.07 -1.02 -10.59
CA ILE A 123 -1.09 -0.94 -11.65
C ILE A 123 -0.51 -1.42 -12.99
N GLN A 124 0.68 -0.95 -13.38
CA GLN A 124 1.34 -1.37 -14.61
C GLN A 124 1.62 -2.88 -14.62
N TYR A 125 2.16 -3.39 -13.50
CA TYR A 125 2.36 -4.82 -13.30
C TYR A 125 1.06 -5.61 -13.46
N LYS A 126 -0.05 -5.12 -12.89
CA LYS A 126 -1.36 -5.76 -12.99
C LYS A 126 -1.85 -5.84 -14.44
N GLU A 127 -1.69 -4.76 -15.19
CA GLU A 127 -2.06 -4.70 -16.62
C GLU A 127 -1.24 -5.72 -17.43
N GLU A 128 0.10 -5.70 -17.31
CA GLU A 128 0.97 -6.69 -17.96
C GLU A 128 0.63 -8.13 -17.59
N PHE A 129 0.32 -8.37 -16.31
CA PHE A 129 -0.05 -9.70 -15.83
C PHE A 129 -1.33 -10.21 -16.48
N PHE A 130 -2.39 -9.40 -16.53
CA PHE A 130 -3.64 -9.81 -17.14
C PHE A 130 -3.51 -10.00 -18.65
N GLU A 131 -2.83 -9.10 -19.37
CA GLU A 131 -2.55 -9.26 -20.79
C GLU A 131 -1.78 -10.55 -21.09
N PHE A 132 -0.89 -10.98 -20.19
CA PHE A 132 -0.20 -12.25 -20.32
C PHE A 132 -1.15 -13.44 -20.09
N ILE A 133 -1.92 -13.44 -19.01
CA ILE A 133 -2.83 -14.54 -18.66
C ILE A 133 -3.94 -14.73 -19.71
N GLU A 134 -4.46 -13.63 -20.29
CA GLU A 134 -5.50 -13.67 -21.33
C GLU A 134 -5.07 -14.48 -22.57
N LYS A 135 -3.77 -14.57 -22.87
CA LYS A 135 -3.27 -15.40 -23.98
C LYS A 135 -3.49 -16.90 -23.77
N ALA A 136 -3.65 -17.32 -22.53
CA ALA A 136 -3.89 -18.71 -22.14
C ALA A 136 -5.33 -18.97 -21.69
N MET A 137 -6.20 -17.96 -21.61
CA MET A 137 -7.61 -18.18 -21.31
C MET A 137 -8.31 -18.86 -22.49
#